data_AF-A0A8C6XNP9-F1
#
_entry.id   AF-A0A8C6XNP9-F1
#
_cell.length_a   1.000
_cell.length_b   1.000
_cell.length_c   1.000
_cell.angle_alpha   90.00
_cell.angle_beta   90.00
_cell.angle_gamma   90.00
#
_symmetry.space_group_name_H-M   'P 1'
#
loop_
_entity.id
_entity.type
_entity.pdbx_description
1 polymer ?
#
loop_
_entity_poly.entity_id
_entity_poly.type
_entity_poly.pdbx_seq_one_letter_code
_entity_poly.pdbx_strand_id
1 'polypeptide(L)'
;MSPRIASWCDEWHPPRACTDYWSEWKLCRSIRNLYHHYYTYGETPSCAQWKKDYKNCKEWERTKSMVAKEQLCISEHERMAKKQKHTPVWKMRNSPPPDWNSPIEEENFK
;
A
#
# COMPACT_ATOMS: atom_id res chain seq x y z
N MET A 1 -12.54 21.44 4.15
CA MET A 1 -11.66 20.42 3.52
C MET A 1 -10.38 21.11 3.10
N SER A 2 -9.20 20.57 3.45
CA SER A 2 -7.91 21.26 3.29
C SER A 2 -7.54 21.38 1.79
N PRO A 3 -7.19 22.57 1.29
CA PRO A 3 -6.91 22.81 -0.14
C PRO A 3 -5.74 22.00 -0.71
N ARG A 4 -4.92 21.37 0.16
CA ARG A 4 -3.74 20.61 -0.23
C ARG A 4 -4.04 19.18 -0.74
N ILE A 5 -5.23 18.64 -0.49
CA ILE A 5 -5.65 17.30 -0.97
C ILE A 5 -6.17 17.39 -2.41
N ALA A 6 -6.82 18.52 -2.77
CA ALA A 6 -7.44 18.72 -4.08
C ALA A 6 -6.43 18.61 -5.24
N SER A 7 -5.23 19.17 -5.10
CA SER A 7 -4.24 19.23 -6.19
C SER A 7 -3.73 17.87 -6.66
N TRP A 8 -3.81 16.83 -5.83
CA TRP A 8 -3.35 15.47 -6.17
C TRP A 8 -4.42 14.65 -6.89
N CYS A 9 -5.67 15.09 -6.81
CA CYS A 9 -6.81 14.44 -7.43
C CYS A 9 -7.22 15.13 -8.74
N ASP A 10 -6.63 16.27 -9.10
CA ASP A 10 -7.01 17.02 -10.30
C ASP A 10 -6.50 16.32 -11.58
N GLU A 11 -5.21 15.95 -11.64
CA GLU A 11 -4.62 15.14 -12.73
C GLU A 11 -4.67 13.64 -12.42
N TRP A 12 -5.88 13.14 -12.15
CA TRP A 12 -6.06 11.81 -11.58
C TRP A 12 -6.59 10.77 -12.56
N HIS A 13 -5.78 9.73 -12.71
CA HIS A 13 -6.12 8.41 -13.21
C HIS A 13 -6.20 7.48 -11.99
N PRO A 14 -7.20 6.58 -11.86
CA PRO A 14 -7.19 5.58 -10.80
C PRO A 14 -5.83 4.84 -10.84
N PRO A 15 -5.07 4.81 -9.74
CA PRO A 15 -3.74 4.20 -9.74
C PRO A 15 -3.80 2.67 -9.98
N ARG A 16 -5.00 2.10 -9.91
CA ARG A 16 -5.31 0.68 -10.05
C ARG A 16 -6.61 0.50 -10.81
N ALA A 17 -6.75 -0.63 -11.49
CA ALA A 17 -8.00 -0.99 -12.15
C ALA A 17 -9.05 -1.39 -11.09
N CYS A 18 -10.35 -1.26 -11.41
CA CYS A 18 -11.40 -1.68 -10.49
C CYS A 18 -11.32 -3.17 -10.10
N THR A 19 -10.78 -4.01 -10.98
CA THR A 19 -10.52 -5.43 -10.71
C THR A 19 -9.50 -5.64 -9.58
N ASP A 20 -8.55 -4.73 -9.42
CA ASP A 20 -7.52 -4.83 -8.38
C ASP A 20 -8.13 -4.54 -7.00
N TYR A 21 -8.99 -3.52 -6.89
CA TYR A 21 -9.72 -3.28 -5.65
C TYR A 21 -10.59 -4.48 -5.24
N TRP A 22 -11.16 -5.18 -6.23
CA TRP A 22 -11.92 -6.40 -5.99
C TRP A 22 -11.05 -7.57 -5.53
N SER A 23 -9.87 -7.77 -6.14
CA SER A 23 -8.93 -8.82 -5.73
C SER A 23 -8.39 -8.56 -4.33
N GLU A 24 -8.06 -7.31 -4.00
CA GLU A 24 -7.63 -6.89 -2.66
C GLU A 24 -8.72 -7.12 -1.61
N TRP A 25 -9.98 -6.81 -1.94
CA TRP A 25 -11.09 -7.12 -1.04
C TRP A 25 -11.25 -8.61 -0.79
N LYS A 26 -11.12 -9.45 -1.83
CA LYS A 26 -11.14 -10.92 -1.69
C LYS A 26 -9.97 -11.42 -0.86
N LEU A 27 -8.77 -10.92 -1.11
CA LEU A 27 -7.57 -11.27 -0.36
C LEU A 27 -7.72 -10.89 1.11
N CYS A 28 -8.21 -9.68 1.40
CA CYS A 28 -8.44 -9.22 2.77
C CYS A 28 -9.34 -10.17 3.56
N ARG A 29 -10.39 -10.69 2.91
CA ARG A 29 -11.36 -11.63 3.52
C ARG A 29 -10.90 -13.08 3.53
N SER A 30 -9.75 -13.40 2.91
CA SER A 30 -9.27 -14.76 2.85
C SER A 30 -8.92 -15.28 4.24
N ILE A 31 -9.15 -16.58 4.47
CA ILE A 31 -8.82 -17.26 5.73
C ILE A 31 -7.33 -17.09 6.07
N ARG A 32 -6.45 -17.17 5.06
CA ARG A 32 -5.02 -16.95 5.23
C ARG A 32 -4.72 -15.55 5.77
N ASN A 33 -5.35 -14.51 5.21
CA ASN A 33 -5.14 -13.14 5.66
C ASN A 33 -5.72 -12.92 7.07
N LEU A 34 -6.85 -13.54 7.39
CA LEU A 34 -7.44 -13.51 8.72
C LEU A 34 -6.47 -14.07 9.77
N TYR A 35 -5.94 -15.28 9.55
CA TYR A 35 -4.96 -15.88 10.48
C TYR A 35 -3.71 -15.02 10.61
N HIS A 36 -3.16 -14.54 9.50
CA HIS A 36 -1.99 -13.67 9.53
C HIS A 36 -2.24 -12.42 10.39
N HIS A 37 -3.36 -11.72 10.17
CA HIS A 37 -3.70 -10.53 10.95
C HIS A 37 -3.92 -10.84 12.43
N TYR A 38 -4.62 -11.92 12.74
CA TYR A 38 -4.88 -12.33 14.12
C TYR A 38 -3.57 -12.61 14.88
N TYR A 39 -2.66 -13.39 14.29
CA TYR A 39 -1.40 -13.73 14.96
C TYR A 39 -0.36 -12.60 14.95
N THR A 40 -0.42 -11.67 13.99
CA THR A 40 0.52 -10.53 13.93
C THR A 40 0.08 -9.36 14.81
N TYR A 41 -1.22 -9.06 14.84
CA TYR A 41 -1.75 -7.84 15.47
C TYR A 41 -2.79 -8.10 16.56
N GLY A 42 -3.25 -9.34 16.74
CA GLY A 42 -4.29 -9.69 17.74
C GLY A 42 -5.73 -9.31 17.33
N GLU A 43 -5.93 -8.84 16.09
CA GLU A 43 -7.19 -8.29 15.62
C GLU A 43 -7.62 -8.89 14.28
N THR A 44 -8.92 -8.80 13.98
CA THR A 44 -9.45 -9.16 12.66
C THR A 44 -9.32 -7.98 11.68
N PRO A 45 -8.89 -8.19 10.42
CA PRO A 45 -8.69 -7.11 9.47
C PRO A 45 -10.02 -6.45 9.06
N SER A 46 -10.05 -5.12 9.01
CA SER A 46 -11.18 -4.38 8.46
C SER A 46 -11.11 -4.32 6.93
N CYS A 47 -11.93 -5.15 6.26
CA CYS A 47 -12.02 -5.19 4.79
C CYS A 47 -13.02 -4.21 4.19
N ALA A 48 -13.68 -3.39 5.01
CA ALA A 48 -14.72 -2.47 4.56
C ALA A 48 -14.17 -1.41 3.59
N GLN A 49 -12.95 -0.93 3.82
CA GLN A 49 -12.32 0.10 2.98
C GLN A 49 -12.13 -0.40 1.55
N TRP A 50 -11.56 -1.59 1.35
CA TRP A 50 -11.40 -2.16 0.00
C TRP A 50 -12.73 -2.34 -0.75
N LYS A 51 -13.80 -2.70 -0.03
CA LYS A 51 -15.15 -2.81 -0.62
C LYS A 51 -15.70 -1.45 -1.04
N LYS A 52 -15.46 -0.42 -0.22
CA LYS A 52 -15.86 0.97 -0.52
C LYS A 52 -15.11 1.50 -1.72
N ASP A 53 -13.79 1.28 -1.77
CA ASP A 53 -12.93 1.70 -2.86
C ASP A 53 -13.34 1.04 -4.19
N TYR A 54 -13.64 -0.26 -4.17
CA TYR A 54 -14.18 -0.95 -5.34
C TYR A 54 -15.48 -0.32 -5.85
N LYS A 55 -16.43 -0.03 -4.94
CA LYS A 55 -17.70 0.62 -5.31
C LYS A 55 -17.47 2.02 -5.91
N ASN A 56 -16.60 2.81 -5.29
CA ASN A 56 -16.26 4.15 -5.76
C ASN A 56 -15.57 4.09 -7.13
N CYS A 57 -14.67 3.12 -7.35
CA CYS A 57 -14.04 2.89 -8.63
C CYS A 57 -15.07 2.55 -9.72
N LYS A 58 -15.98 1.60 -9.46
CA LYS A 58 -17.05 1.23 -10.41
C LYS A 58 -18.00 2.38 -10.70
N GLU A 59 -18.34 3.16 -9.68
CA GLU A 59 -19.19 4.34 -9.85
C GLU A 59 -18.49 5.40 -10.70
N TRP A 60 -17.21 5.66 -10.46
CA TRP A 60 -16.41 6.54 -11.32
C TRP A 60 -16.36 6.05 -12.78
N GLU A 61 -16.14 4.76 -13.01
CA GLU A 61 -16.16 4.19 -14.38
C GLU A 61 -17.49 4.41 -15.09
N ARG A 62 -18.61 4.26 -14.35
CA ARG A 62 -19.97 4.35 -14.89
C ARG A 62 -20.45 5.78 -15.11
N THR A 63 -20.23 6.67 -14.14
CA THR A 63 -20.85 8.00 -14.13
C THR A 63 -19.87 9.15 -14.17
N LYS A 64 -18.57 8.88 -14.03
CA LYS A 64 -17.55 9.91 -13.83
C LYS A 64 -17.89 10.81 -12.63
N SER A 65 -18.48 10.22 -11.58
CA SER A 65 -18.82 10.94 -10.35
C SER A 65 -17.58 11.52 -9.65
N MET A 66 -17.50 12.85 -9.58
CA MET A 66 -16.39 13.55 -8.93
C MET A 66 -16.25 13.19 -7.45
N VAL A 67 -17.36 12.94 -6.76
CA VAL A 67 -17.36 12.50 -5.35
C VAL A 67 -16.73 11.11 -5.22
N ALA A 68 -17.05 10.19 -6.13
CA ALA A 68 -16.47 8.84 -6.11
C ALA A 68 -14.96 8.88 -6.39
N LYS A 69 -14.55 9.73 -7.34
CA LYS A 69 -13.14 10.03 -7.63
C LYS A 69 -12.40 10.59 -6.40
N GLU A 70 -12.95 11.63 -5.77
CA GLU A 70 -12.34 12.26 -4.61
C GLU A 70 -12.17 11.26 -3.45
N GLN A 71 -13.20 10.46 -3.15
CA GLN A 71 -13.11 9.46 -2.10
C GLN A 71 -12.06 8.37 -2.39
N LEU A 72 -11.94 7.94 -3.65
CA LEU A 72 -10.93 6.96 -4.03
C LEU A 72 -9.52 7.54 -3.93
N CYS A 73 -9.35 8.78 -4.38
CA CYS A 73 -8.08 9.51 -4.29
C CYS A 73 -7.62 9.69 -2.83
N ILE A 74 -8.52 10.11 -1.94
CA ILE A 74 -8.23 10.24 -0.50
C ILE A 74 -7.80 8.88 0.09
N SER A 75 -8.54 7.81 -0.20
CA SER A 75 -8.20 6.49 0.33
C SER A 75 -6.82 6.01 -0.14
N GLU A 76 -6.47 6.26 -1.39
CA GLU A 76 -5.15 5.90 -1.92
C GLU A 76 -4.03 6.70 -1.27
N HIS A 77 -4.25 7.99 -1.09
CA HIS A 77 -3.30 8.84 -0.41
C HIS A 77 -3.04 8.37 1.03
N GLU A 78 -4.10 8.09 1.80
CA GLU A 78 -3.98 7.53 3.15
C GLU A 78 -3.21 6.20 3.16
N ARG A 79 -3.42 5.35 2.15
CA ARG A 79 -2.73 4.08 2.01
C ARG A 79 -1.23 4.27 1.71
N MET A 80 -0.87 5.22 0.85
CA MET A 80 0.53 5.57 0.58
C MET A 80 1.23 6.14 1.82
N ALA A 81 0.54 7.04 2.54
CA ALA A 81 1.06 7.62 3.78
C ALA A 81 1.34 6.54 4.85
N LYS A 82 0.45 5.54 4.98
CA LYS A 82 0.67 4.40 5.89
C LYS A 82 1.89 3.56 5.51
N LYS A 83 2.13 3.32 4.21
CA LYS A 83 3.34 2.60 3.74
C LYS A 83 4.63 3.34 4.08
N GLN A 84 4.61 4.66 4.01
CA GLN A 84 5.78 5.51 4.29
C GLN A 84 6.10 5.67 5.78
N LYS A 85 5.23 5.20 6.68
CA LYS A 85 5.38 5.39 8.12
C LYS A 85 6.56 4.61 8.73
N HIS A 86 7.09 3.61 8.02
CA HIS A 86 8.22 2.83 8.50
C HIS A 86 9.55 3.49 8.10
N THR A 87 10.25 4.05 9.08
CA THR A 87 11.62 4.54 8.89
C THR A 87 12.52 3.33 8.58
N PRO A 88 13.23 3.31 7.44
CA PRO A 88 14.11 2.20 7.14
C PRO A 88 15.23 2.15 8.19
N VAL A 89 15.43 0.98 8.79
CA VAL A 89 16.52 0.74 9.75
C VAL A 89 17.87 0.94 9.06
N TRP A 90 17.95 0.57 7.78
CA TRP A 90 19.15 0.70 6.96
C TRP A 90 19.06 1.92 6.05
N LYS A 91 20.09 2.77 6.08
CA LYS A 91 20.24 3.84 5.08
C LYS A 91 20.54 3.23 3.71
N MET A 92 19.98 3.82 2.66
CA MET A 92 20.29 3.44 1.28
C MET A 92 21.78 3.67 1.03
N ARG A 93 22.51 2.63 0.60
CA ARG A 93 23.95 2.71 0.32
C ARG A 93 24.15 3.22 -1.11
N ASN A 94 25.10 4.13 -1.29
CA ASN A 94 25.45 4.66 -2.61
C ASN A 94 26.53 3.82 -3.34
N SER A 95 27.32 3.06 -2.58
CA SER A 95 28.39 2.20 -3.10
C SER A 95 28.59 1.00 -2.17
N PRO A 96 29.13 -0.12 -2.67
CA PRO A 96 29.53 -1.24 -1.83
C PRO A 96 30.63 -0.81 -0.84
N PRO A 97 30.77 -1.50 0.31
CA PRO A 97 31.92 -1.34 1.19
C PRO A 97 33.25 -1.60 0.45
N PRO A 98 34.36 -0.92 0.81
CA PRO A 98 35.65 -1.09 0.14
C PRO A 98 36.19 -2.53 0.17
N ASP A 99 35.86 -3.27 1.22
CA ASP A 99 36.27 -4.64 1.52
C ASP A 99 35.29 -5.71 1.00
N TRP A 100 34.30 -5.32 0.20
CA TRP A 100 33.28 -6.23 -0.33
C TRP A 100 33.85 -7.40 -1.14
N ASN A 101 34.96 -7.17 -1.85
CA ASN A 101 35.67 -8.18 -2.66
C ASN A 101 36.93 -8.73 -1.97
N SER A 102 37.11 -8.48 -0.67
CA SER A 102 38.26 -9.00 0.04
C SER A 102 38.18 -10.54 0.16
N PRO A 103 39.31 -11.26 0.01
CA PRO A 103 39.36 -12.68 0.30
C PRO A 103 38.90 -12.94 1.74
N ILE A 104 38.09 -13.98 1.95
CA ILE A 104 37.69 -14.40 3.29
C ILE A 104 38.93 -14.97 3.99
N GLU A 105 39.34 -14.38 5.11
CA GLU A 105 40.45 -14.91 5.91
C GLU A 105 40.03 -16.26 6.53
N GLU A 106 40.74 -17.34 6.20
CA GLU A 106 40.43 -18.72 6.63
C GLU A 106 40.78 -19.02 8.11
N GLU A 107 41.10 -18.01 8.92
CA GLU A 107 41.75 -18.23 10.23
C GLU A 107 40.83 -18.69 11.37
N ASN A 108 39.52 -18.89 11.15
CA ASN A 108 38.60 -19.31 12.23
C ASN A 108 37.66 -20.48 11.90
N PHE A 109 38.03 -21.36 10.97
CA PHE A 109 37.39 -22.69 10.87
C PHE A 109 38.22 -23.72 11.66
N LYS A 110 38.10 -23.68 13.00
CA LYS A 110 38.73 -24.69 13.88
C LYS A 110 37.71 -25.30 14.82
#